data_AF-A2SQP0-F1
#
_entry.id   AF-A2SQP0-F1
#
_cell.length_a   1.000
_cell.length_b   1.000
_cell.length_c   1.000
_cell.angle_alpha   90.00
_cell.angle_beta   90.00
_cell.angle_gamma   90.00
#
_symmetry.space_group_name_H-M   'P 1'
#
loop_
_entity.id
_entity.type
_entity.pdbx_description
1 polymer ?
#
loop_
_entity_poly.entity_id
_entity_poly.type
_entity_poly.pdbx_seq_one_letter_code
_entity_poly.pdbx_strand_id
1 'polypeptide(L)'
;MLLKELKCPGCGAPLKSKERDMMLACSHCGRISLYADGKVGDVAYSIAAPADGYSGELIYVPFWIVNADLNVRKETISGGKISRFISDKRQMRGTRDFYVCAASIPEEFCREWNMELTLDQPVLNLISSFKGGKRAVMTMEKGIAGENAEFLFLRYETEIPGTLQKLEYDFKINSTKVLYLPAYKTNDKYVLGISHE
;
A
#
# COMPACT_ATOMS: atom_id res chain seq x y z
N MET A 1 -16.39 -15.55 26.60
CA MET A 1 -16.04 -15.01 25.27
C MET A 1 -16.51 -16.01 24.23
N LEU A 2 -17.51 -15.67 23.41
CA LEU A 2 -18.04 -16.56 22.38
C LEU A 2 -17.17 -16.45 21.12
N LEU A 3 -16.50 -17.53 20.74
CA LEU A 3 -15.83 -17.64 19.45
C LEU A 3 -16.90 -17.70 18.36
N LYS A 4 -17.09 -16.57 17.66
CA LYS A 4 -18.00 -16.49 16.53
C LYS A 4 -17.27 -16.93 15.27
N GLU A 5 -17.77 -17.98 14.64
CA GLU A 5 -17.28 -18.41 13.34
C GLU A 5 -17.51 -17.31 12.30
N LEU A 6 -16.46 -16.95 11.57
CA LEU A 6 -16.53 -16.01 10.47
C LEU A 6 -17.08 -16.74 9.23
N LYS A 7 -18.03 -16.12 8.54
CA LYS A 7 -18.66 -16.71 7.34
C LYS A 7 -18.36 -15.88 6.12
N CYS A 8 -18.16 -16.56 4.98
CA CYS A 8 -17.97 -15.90 3.70
C CYS A 8 -19.27 -15.17 3.30
N PRO A 9 -19.23 -13.87 2.98
CA PRO A 9 -20.41 -13.13 2.56
C PRO A 9 -20.96 -13.60 1.21
N GLY A 10 -20.15 -14.28 0.39
CA GLY A 10 -20.56 -14.79 -0.92
C GLY A 10 -21.32 -16.12 -0.87
N CYS A 11 -20.82 -17.11 -0.13
CA CYS A 11 -21.40 -18.47 -0.12
C CYS A 11 -21.82 -18.99 1.27
N GLY A 12 -21.60 -18.23 2.34
CA GLY A 12 -21.92 -18.63 3.71
C GLY A 12 -20.98 -19.66 4.34
N ALA A 13 -20.04 -20.23 3.57
CA ALA A 13 -19.06 -21.18 4.08
C ALA A 13 -18.16 -20.57 5.17
N PRO A 14 -17.66 -21.37 6.12
CA PRO A 14 -16.81 -20.87 7.18
C PRO A 14 -15.45 -20.40 6.64
N LEU A 15 -15.02 -19.23 7.07
CA LEU A 15 -13.70 -18.68 6.79
C LEU A 15 -12.72 -19.14 7.87
N LYS A 16 -11.63 -19.74 7.43
CA LYS A 16 -10.54 -20.20 8.30
C LYS A 16 -9.28 -19.45 7.92
N SER A 17 -8.58 -18.92 8.91
CA SER A 17 -7.23 -18.40 8.75
C SER A 17 -6.32 -19.01 9.81
N LYS A 18 -5.14 -19.47 9.40
CA LYS A 18 -4.10 -19.95 10.33
C LYS A 18 -3.32 -18.81 10.96
N GLU A 19 -3.35 -17.64 10.32
CA GLU A 19 -2.63 -16.43 10.70
C GLU A 19 -3.63 -15.30 10.95
N ARG A 20 -3.20 -14.20 11.56
CA ARG A 20 -4.02 -12.99 11.68
C ARG A 20 -4.01 -12.20 10.36
N ASP A 21 -4.59 -12.82 9.32
CA ASP A 21 -4.79 -12.20 8.01
C ASP A 21 -6.12 -11.45 7.98
N MET A 22 -6.06 -10.17 7.64
CA MET A 22 -7.25 -9.36 7.41
C MET A 22 -7.93 -9.69 6.07
N MET A 23 -7.20 -10.23 5.09
CA MET A 23 -7.76 -10.57 3.78
C MET A 23 -8.08 -12.06 3.70
N LEU A 24 -9.26 -12.45 4.16
CA LEU A 24 -9.68 -13.84 4.27
C LEU A 24 -10.11 -14.40 2.91
N ALA A 25 -9.41 -15.41 2.42
CA ALA A 25 -9.78 -16.15 1.21
C ALA A 25 -10.69 -17.34 1.55
N CYS A 26 -11.85 -17.42 0.89
CA CYS A 26 -12.77 -18.53 1.04
C CYS A 26 -12.25 -19.76 0.28
N SER A 27 -12.00 -20.87 0.99
CA SER A 27 -11.59 -22.14 0.36
C SER A 27 -12.67 -22.81 -0.49
N HIS A 28 -13.93 -22.37 -0.38
CA HIS A 28 -15.05 -22.95 -1.12
C HIS A 28 -15.34 -22.22 -2.44
N CYS A 29 -15.41 -20.89 -2.41
CA CYS A 29 -15.77 -20.08 -3.59
C CYS A 29 -14.65 -19.16 -4.10
N GLY A 30 -13.49 -19.13 -3.42
CA GLY A 30 -12.34 -18.30 -3.81
C GLY A 30 -12.49 -16.81 -3.50
N ARG A 31 -13.66 -16.33 -3.08
CA ARG A 31 -13.87 -14.91 -2.71
C ARG A 31 -12.91 -14.49 -1.61
N ILE A 32 -12.27 -13.33 -1.79
CA ILE A 32 -11.50 -12.67 -0.74
C ILE A 32 -12.39 -11.61 -0.08
N SER A 33 -12.32 -11.52 1.24
CA SER A 33 -13.12 -10.59 2.04
C SER A 33 -12.24 -9.96 3.12
N LEU A 34 -12.52 -8.71 3.46
CA LEU A 34 -11.79 -8.00 4.50
C LEU A 34 -12.42 -8.29 5.86
N TYR A 35 -11.59 -8.66 6.82
CA TYR A 35 -11.93 -8.72 8.23
C TYR A 35 -11.44 -7.46 8.92
N ALA A 36 -12.38 -6.64 9.39
CA ALA A 36 -12.12 -5.41 10.14
C ALA A 36 -13.23 -5.20 11.17
N ASP A 37 -12.88 -4.63 12.34
CA ASP A 37 -13.85 -4.32 13.41
C ASP A 37 -14.73 -5.51 13.83
N GLY A 38 -14.16 -6.72 13.83
CA GLY A 38 -14.88 -7.94 14.17
C GLY A 38 -15.89 -8.42 13.13
N LYS A 39 -15.89 -7.85 11.91
CA LYS A 39 -16.82 -8.16 10.82
C LYS A 39 -16.07 -8.56 9.56
N VAL A 40 -16.67 -9.46 8.79
CA VAL A 40 -16.22 -9.78 7.44
C VAL A 40 -17.09 -9.02 6.45
N GLY A 41 -16.44 -8.27 5.56
CA GLY A 41 -17.11 -7.48 4.54
C GLY A 41 -16.41 -7.56 3.20
N ASP A 42 -17.03 -6.90 2.24
CA ASP A 42 -16.48 -6.78 0.90
C ASP A 42 -15.32 -5.78 0.85
N VAL A 43 -14.40 -6.03 -0.07
CA VAL A 43 -13.23 -5.19 -0.28
C VAL A 43 -12.94 -5.13 -1.76
N ALA A 44 -12.77 -3.91 -2.27
CA ALA A 44 -12.25 -3.71 -3.60
C ALA A 44 -10.75 -3.99 -3.57
N TYR A 45 -10.31 -4.95 -4.37
CA TYR A 45 -8.90 -5.24 -4.55
C TYR A 45 -8.53 -5.46 -6.00
N SER A 46 -7.26 -5.23 -6.32
CA SER A 46 -6.68 -5.53 -7.63
C SER A 46 -5.39 -6.33 -7.44
N ILE A 47 -4.97 -7.05 -8.48
CA ILE A 47 -3.76 -7.87 -8.47
C ILE A 47 -2.92 -7.43 -9.67
N ALA A 48 -1.69 -6.98 -9.44
CA ALA A 48 -0.76 -6.65 -10.49
C ALA A 48 -0.11 -7.93 -11.06
N ALA A 49 0.12 -7.95 -12.36
CA ALA A 49 0.84 -9.04 -13.02
C ALA A 49 2.30 -9.05 -12.60
N PRO A 50 2.89 -10.24 -12.33
CA PRO A 50 4.32 -10.36 -12.14
C PRO A 50 5.06 -10.03 -13.45
N ALA A 51 6.11 -9.24 -13.34
CA ALA A 51 7.08 -9.04 -14.41
C ALA A 51 7.98 -10.28 -14.55
N ASP A 52 8.44 -10.51 -15.78
CA ASP A 52 9.37 -11.59 -16.09
C ASP A 52 10.80 -11.26 -15.61
N GLY A 53 11.67 -12.26 -15.55
CA GLY A 53 13.11 -12.06 -15.30
C GLY A 53 13.53 -12.09 -13.82
N TYR A 54 12.60 -12.31 -12.90
CA TYR A 54 12.89 -12.48 -11.47
C TYR A 54 12.98 -13.95 -11.08
N SER A 55 13.83 -14.25 -10.09
CA SER A 55 13.96 -15.58 -9.50
C SER A 55 13.57 -15.56 -8.01
N GLY A 56 13.07 -16.70 -7.52
CA GLY A 56 12.62 -16.85 -6.14
C GLY A 56 11.15 -17.24 -6.02
N GLU A 57 10.65 -17.26 -4.79
CA GLU A 57 9.25 -17.55 -4.50
C GLU A 57 8.38 -16.32 -4.79
N LEU A 58 7.38 -16.47 -5.66
CA LEU A 58 6.40 -15.42 -5.96
C LEU A 58 5.40 -15.25 -4.81
N ILE A 59 5.40 -14.06 -4.23
CA ILE A 59 4.52 -13.64 -3.14
C ILE A 59 3.80 -12.36 -3.56
N TYR A 60 2.49 -12.29 -3.36
CA TYR A 60 1.69 -11.11 -3.57
C TYR A 60 1.54 -10.35 -2.26
N VAL A 61 2.13 -9.16 -2.22
CA VAL A 61 2.18 -8.28 -1.07
C VAL A 61 1.00 -7.30 -1.14
N PRO A 62 0.09 -7.29 -0.15
CA PRO A 62 -1.01 -6.32 -0.10
C PRO A 62 -0.50 -4.93 0.28
N PHE A 63 -0.89 -3.95 -0.52
CA PHE A 63 -0.76 -2.53 -0.23
C PHE A 63 -2.16 -1.92 -0.10
N TRP A 64 -2.33 -1.03 0.88
CA TRP A 64 -3.35 -0.02 0.79
C TRP A 64 -2.90 1.04 -0.21
N ILE A 65 -3.76 1.34 -1.18
CA ILE A 65 -3.62 2.47 -2.07
C ILE A 65 -4.55 3.54 -1.55
N VAL A 66 -3.98 4.55 -0.92
CA VAL A 66 -4.71 5.69 -0.37
C VAL A 66 -4.64 6.81 -1.39
N ASN A 67 -5.73 7.03 -2.12
CA ASN A 67 -5.84 8.19 -3.00
C ASN A 67 -6.21 9.40 -2.14
N ALA A 68 -5.37 10.43 -2.14
CA ALA A 68 -5.58 11.62 -1.34
C ALA A 68 -5.23 12.90 -2.10
N ASP A 69 -5.97 13.96 -1.82
CA ASP A 69 -5.64 15.32 -2.22
C ASP A 69 -4.73 15.94 -1.18
N LEU A 70 -3.61 16.49 -1.66
CA LEU A 70 -2.66 17.21 -0.82
C LEU A 70 -2.50 18.64 -1.29
N ASN A 71 -3.00 19.56 -0.47
CA ASN A 71 -2.98 20.99 -0.74
C ASN A 71 -2.07 21.70 0.26
N VAL A 72 -0.85 22.05 -0.17
CA VAL A 72 0.07 22.86 0.63
C VAL A 72 -0.32 24.33 0.52
N ARG A 73 -0.78 24.92 1.63
CA ARG A 73 -1.30 26.30 1.70
C ARG A 73 -0.18 27.31 1.95
N LYS A 74 0.81 26.96 2.78
CA LYS A 74 1.96 27.82 3.10
C LYS A 74 3.17 26.98 3.48
N GLU A 75 4.34 27.42 3.01
CA GLU A 75 5.62 26.82 3.33
C GLU A 75 6.62 27.96 3.58
N THR A 76 7.16 28.04 4.79
CA THR A 76 8.21 29.01 5.12
C THR A 76 9.55 28.29 5.21
N ILE A 77 10.48 28.67 4.33
CA ILE A 77 11.86 28.16 4.29
C ILE A 77 12.78 29.31 4.74
N SER A 78 13.71 29.05 5.66
CA SER A 78 14.75 30.01 6.02
C SER A 78 16.04 29.68 5.27
N GLY A 79 16.52 30.61 4.43
CA GLY A 79 17.70 30.44 3.59
C GLY A 79 17.47 30.94 2.16
N GLY A 80 18.36 31.83 1.68
CA GLY A 80 18.14 32.63 0.47
C GLY A 80 17.93 31.82 -0.82
N LYS A 81 16.95 32.27 -1.62
CA LYS A 81 16.72 31.99 -3.06
C LYS A 81 17.34 30.71 -3.63
N ILE A 82 16.96 29.54 -3.10
CA ILE A 82 17.08 28.29 -3.85
C ILE A 82 15.75 28.10 -4.57
N SER A 83 15.70 28.61 -5.79
CA SER A 83 14.56 28.48 -6.68
C SER A 83 14.25 27.00 -6.92
N ARG A 84 12.96 26.66 -6.87
CA ARG A 84 12.32 25.39 -7.26
C ARG A 84 12.52 24.99 -8.74
N PHE A 85 13.70 25.25 -9.31
CA PHE A 85 14.07 24.88 -10.68
C PHE A 85 14.76 23.51 -10.76
N ILE A 86 14.46 22.60 -9.84
CA ILE A 86 14.93 21.21 -9.90
C ILE A 86 13.71 20.29 -9.87
N SER A 87 13.30 19.88 -11.07
CA SER A 87 12.39 18.77 -11.37
C SER A 87 10.93 18.88 -10.88
N ASP A 88 10.06 19.26 -11.80
CA ASP A 88 8.60 19.17 -11.74
C ASP A 88 8.06 17.75 -11.49
N LYS A 89 8.93 16.72 -11.48
CA LYS A 89 8.53 15.30 -11.42
C LYS A 89 8.51 14.68 -10.01
N ARG A 90 8.97 15.38 -8.96
CA ARG A 90 9.06 14.80 -7.61
C ARG A 90 8.22 15.47 -6.52
N GLN A 91 7.48 16.52 -6.82
CA GLN A 91 6.64 17.16 -5.80
C GLN A 91 5.41 16.29 -5.49
N MET A 92 5.17 15.96 -4.22
CA MET A 92 3.99 15.22 -3.77
C MET A 92 2.74 16.12 -3.70
N ARG A 93 2.56 17.09 -4.61
CA ARG A 93 1.45 18.04 -4.58
C ARG A 93 0.26 17.54 -5.42
N GLY A 94 -0.95 17.90 -5.00
CA GLY A 94 -2.18 17.54 -5.69
C GLY A 94 -2.71 16.15 -5.32
N THR A 95 -3.61 15.62 -6.15
CA THR A 95 -4.18 14.28 -5.96
C THR A 95 -3.16 13.20 -6.29
N ARG A 96 -2.93 12.26 -5.37
CA ARG A 96 -1.97 11.17 -5.56
C ARG A 96 -2.40 9.89 -4.87
N ASP A 97 -1.93 8.77 -5.41
CA ASP A 97 -1.99 7.45 -4.78
C ASP A 97 -0.74 7.26 -3.90
N PHE A 98 -0.98 7.08 -2.61
CA PHE A 98 0.01 6.71 -1.60
C PHE A 98 -0.01 5.20 -1.41
N TYR A 99 1.15 4.58 -1.56
CA TYR A 99 1.33 3.15 -1.44
C TYR A 99 1.76 2.82 -0.02
N VAL A 100 0.91 2.09 0.71
CA VAL A 100 1.17 1.72 2.10
C VAL A 100 1.16 0.20 2.22
N CYS A 101 2.35 -0.39 2.37
CA CYS A 101 2.57 -1.80 2.62
C CYS A 101 1.76 -2.22 3.85
N ALA A 102 0.79 -3.11 3.64
CA ALA A 102 -0.13 -3.58 4.68
C ALA A 102 0.22 -4.99 5.16
N ALA A 103 1.39 -5.50 4.76
CA ALA A 103 1.77 -6.88 4.88
C ALA A 103 2.70 -7.15 6.07
N SER A 104 2.70 -8.38 6.57
CA SER A 104 3.71 -8.87 7.51
C SER A 104 5.05 -9.16 6.80
N ILE A 105 5.67 -8.11 6.26
CA ILE A 105 6.99 -8.09 5.61
C ILE A 105 7.94 -7.23 6.46
N PRO A 106 9.27 -7.50 6.49
CA PRO A 106 10.19 -6.68 7.26
C PRO A 106 10.09 -5.19 6.91
N GLU A 107 10.14 -4.34 7.93
CA GLU A 107 9.80 -2.92 7.83
C GLU A 107 10.73 -2.17 6.87
N GLU A 108 11.98 -2.58 6.73
CA GLU A 108 12.94 -1.97 5.82
C GLU A 108 12.45 -2.01 4.36
N PHE A 109 11.91 -3.13 3.90
CA PHE A 109 11.39 -3.27 2.54
C PHE A 109 10.09 -2.50 2.37
N CYS A 110 9.16 -2.61 3.33
CA CYS A 110 7.90 -1.85 3.27
C CYS A 110 8.18 -0.34 3.23
N ARG A 111 9.12 0.18 4.03
CA ARG A 111 9.44 1.61 4.08
C ARG A 111 10.03 2.13 2.78
N GLU A 112 10.92 1.34 2.16
CA GLU A 112 11.50 1.63 0.85
C GLU A 112 10.42 1.68 -0.23
N TRP A 113 9.63 0.60 -0.37
CA TRP A 113 8.56 0.52 -1.36
C TRP A 113 7.49 1.59 -1.19
N ASN A 114 7.10 1.89 0.05
CA ASN A 114 6.09 2.92 0.31
C ASN A 114 6.52 4.28 -0.26
N MET A 115 7.79 4.64 -0.10
CA MET A 115 8.32 5.90 -0.61
C MET A 115 8.49 5.85 -2.13
N GLU A 116 9.16 4.81 -2.65
CA GLU A 116 9.46 4.69 -4.08
C GLU A 116 8.19 4.65 -4.93
N LEU A 117 7.23 3.79 -4.61
CA LEU A 117 5.99 3.64 -5.37
C LEU A 117 5.10 4.88 -5.29
N THR A 118 5.15 5.61 -4.18
CA THR A 118 4.39 6.86 -4.04
C THR A 118 5.02 7.96 -4.90
N LEU A 119 6.35 8.04 -4.94
CA LEU A 119 7.06 9.04 -5.75
C LEU A 119 7.02 8.70 -7.25
N ASP A 120 7.23 7.43 -7.59
CA ASP A 120 7.30 6.91 -8.95
C ASP A 120 6.25 5.81 -9.15
N GLN A 121 5.05 6.23 -9.55
CA GLN A 121 3.89 5.34 -9.62
C GLN A 121 4.01 4.42 -10.83
N PRO A 122 4.02 3.09 -10.62
CA PRO A 122 4.20 2.14 -11.70
C PRO A 122 2.94 2.04 -12.57
N VAL A 123 3.14 1.79 -13.87
CA VAL A 123 2.07 1.34 -14.76
C VAL A 123 1.86 -0.16 -14.54
N LEU A 124 0.64 -0.55 -14.17
CA LEU A 124 0.35 -1.92 -13.76
C LEU A 124 -0.61 -2.61 -14.72
N ASN A 125 -0.20 -3.78 -15.20
CA ASN A 125 -1.09 -4.73 -15.85
C ASN A 125 -1.85 -5.51 -14.78
N LEU A 126 -3.18 -5.53 -14.83
CA LEU A 126 -4.00 -6.20 -13.81
C LEU A 126 -4.42 -7.61 -14.26
N ILE A 127 -4.41 -8.54 -13.31
CA ILE A 127 -4.82 -9.94 -13.50
C ILE A 127 -5.93 -10.33 -12.52
N SER A 128 -6.67 -11.38 -12.85
CA SER A 128 -7.84 -11.84 -12.07
C SER A 128 -7.52 -12.85 -10.98
N SER A 129 -6.30 -13.39 -10.92
CA SER A 129 -5.89 -14.39 -9.93
C SER A 129 -4.39 -14.31 -9.62
N PHE A 130 -3.97 -14.89 -8.49
CA PHE A 130 -2.58 -14.87 -8.02
C PHE A 130 -1.62 -15.78 -8.80
N LYS A 131 -2.03 -16.40 -9.92
CA LYS A 131 -1.16 -17.25 -10.78
C LYS A 131 -0.34 -18.31 -10.02
N GLY A 132 -0.88 -18.85 -8.93
CA GLY A 132 -0.20 -19.83 -8.07
C GLY A 132 0.79 -19.25 -7.05
N GLY A 133 1.03 -17.95 -7.05
CA GLY A 133 1.83 -17.27 -6.02
C GLY A 133 1.12 -17.23 -4.66
N LYS A 134 1.91 -17.17 -3.58
CA LYS A 134 1.39 -17.05 -2.22
C LYS A 134 0.92 -15.62 -1.97
N ARG A 135 0.01 -15.42 -1.01
CA ARG A 135 -0.32 -14.08 -0.51
C ARG A 135 0.43 -13.84 0.79
N ALA A 136 1.03 -12.67 0.93
CA ALA A 136 1.50 -12.23 2.23
C ALA A 136 0.29 -11.88 3.12
N VAL A 137 0.44 -12.10 4.43
CA VAL A 137 -0.58 -11.81 5.44
C VAL A 137 -0.80 -10.31 5.53
N MET A 138 -2.04 -9.86 5.40
CA MET A 138 -2.39 -8.46 5.61
C MET A 138 -2.66 -8.21 7.09
N THR A 139 -1.96 -7.25 7.70
CA THR A 139 -1.99 -6.96 9.14
C THR A 139 -2.38 -5.53 9.47
N MET A 140 -2.49 -4.65 8.47
CA MET A 140 -2.78 -3.23 8.68
C MET A 140 -4.22 -2.86 8.32
N GLU A 141 -4.89 -2.15 9.23
CA GLU A 141 -6.23 -1.62 9.02
C GLU A 141 -6.25 -0.36 8.14
N LYS A 142 -7.40 -0.10 7.52
CA LYS A 142 -7.59 1.04 6.60
C LYS A 142 -7.31 2.41 7.26
N GLY A 143 -7.72 2.60 8.51
CA GLY A 143 -7.52 3.88 9.21
C GLY A 143 -6.04 4.20 9.40
N ILE A 144 -5.29 3.21 9.89
CA ILE A 144 -3.83 3.28 10.07
C ILE A 144 -3.11 3.51 8.74
N ALA A 145 -3.62 2.97 7.63
CA ALA A 145 -3.05 3.23 6.32
C ALA A 145 -3.20 4.70 5.90
N GLY A 146 -4.30 5.36 6.25
CA GLY A 146 -4.50 6.80 6.03
C GLY A 146 -3.48 7.65 6.79
N GLU A 147 -3.26 7.34 8.07
CA GLU A 147 -2.25 8.01 8.90
C GLU A 147 -0.83 7.80 8.35
N ASN A 148 -0.50 6.58 7.92
CA ASN A 148 0.78 6.27 7.28
C ASN A 148 0.97 7.03 5.96
N ALA A 149 -0.09 7.19 5.16
CA ALA A 149 -0.03 7.95 3.90
C ALA A 149 0.30 9.43 4.17
N GLU A 150 -0.34 10.05 5.16
CA GLU A 150 -0.04 11.42 5.57
C GLU A 150 1.39 11.54 6.12
N PHE A 151 1.85 10.56 6.91
CA PHE A 151 3.22 10.52 7.41
C PHE A 151 4.27 10.40 6.28
N LEU A 152 4.00 9.62 5.23
CA LEU A 152 4.90 9.51 4.07
C LEU A 152 5.13 10.86 3.40
N PHE A 153 4.06 11.66 3.24
CA PHE A 153 4.18 13.02 2.73
C PHE A 153 5.06 13.89 3.64
N LEU A 154 4.78 13.91 4.94
CA LEU A 154 5.55 14.71 5.90
C LEU A 154 7.03 14.35 5.86
N ARG A 155 7.33 13.04 5.81
CA ARG A 155 8.71 12.55 5.70
C ARG A 155 9.38 13.06 4.43
N TYR A 156 8.72 12.96 3.28
CA TYR A 156 9.26 13.47 2.02
C TYR A 156 9.61 14.97 2.11
N GLU A 157 8.72 15.80 2.66
CA GLU A 157 8.96 17.24 2.81
C GLU A 157 10.13 17.54 3.77
N THR A 158 10.33 16.74 4.81
CA THR A 158 11.48 16.90 5.73
C THR A 158 12.82 16.46 5.15
N GLU A 159 12.80 15.58 4.13
CA GLU A 159 14.01 15.12 3.45
C GLU A 159 14.49 16.13 2.37
N ILE A 160 13.69 17.15 2.04
CA ILE A 160 14.07 18.22 1.09
C ILE A 160 15.13 19.14 1.73
N PRO A 161 16.27 19.43 1.06
CA PRO A 161 17.32 20.30 1.61
C PRO A 161 16.84 21.72 1.93
N GLY A 162 16.93 22.09 3.21
CA GLY A 162 16.52 23.39 3.75
C GLY A 162 15.82 23.21 5.10
N THR A 163 15.92 24.17 6.02
CA THR A 163 15.20 24.07 7.30
C THR A 163 13.74 24.44 7.08
N LEU A 164 12.88 23.45 6.85
CA LEU A 164 11.42 23.61 6.88
C LEU A 164 11.02 24.16 8.27
N GLN A 165 10.53 25.39 8.33
CA GLN A 165 10.16 26.01 9.62
C GLN A 165 8.66 25.89 9.92
N LYS A 166 7.82 25.94 8.88
CA LYS A 166 6.36 25.82 9.01
C LYS A 166 5.76 25.28 7.73
N LEU A 167 4.94 24.23 7.86
CA LEU A 167 4.15 23.63 6.80
C LEU A 167 2.68 23.70 7.18
N GLU A 168 1.88 24.41 6.40
CA GLU A 168 0.42 24.42 6.50
C GLU A 168 -0.15 23.67 5.31
N TYR A 169 -0.82 22.55 5.55
CA TYR A 169 -1.35 21.68 4.51
C TYR A 169 -2.73 21.14 4.89
N ASP A 170 -3.42 20.62 3.88
CA ASP A 170 -4.66 19.86 4.01
C ASP A 170 -4.45 18.52 3.31
N PHE A 171 -4.69 17.43 4.03
CA PHE A 171 -4.59 16.07 3.53
C PHE A 171 -5.99 15.42 3.57
N LYS A 172 -6.56 15.19 2.39
CA LYS A 172 -7.92 14.69 2.27
C LYS A 172 -7.93 13.37 1.51
N ILE A 173 -8.30 12.29 2.21
CA ILE A 173 -8.45 10.98 1.60
C ILE A 173 -9.72 10.94 0.74
N ASN A 174 -9.57 10.65 -0.54
CA ASN A 174 -10.66 10.50 -1.50
C ASN A 174 -11.16 9.06 -1.56
N SER A 175 -10.23 8.09 -1.62
CA SER A 175 -10.58 6.68 -1.67
C SER A 175 -9.46 5.80 -1.12
N THR A 176 -9.81 4.54 -0.82
CA THR A 176 -8.83 3.54 -0.40
C THR A 176 -9.21 2.18 -0.98
N LYS A 177 -8.25 1.51 -1.60
CA LYS A 177 -8.40 0.17 -2.19
C LYS A 177 -7.20 -0.70 -1.83
N VAL A 178 -7.35 -2.02 -1.93
CA VAL A 178 -6.21 -2.93 -1.80
C VAL A 178 -5.60 -3.22 -3.17
N LEU A 179 -4.28 -3.20 -3.26
CA LEU A 179 -3.55 -3.66 -4.43
C LEU A 179 -2.53 -4.70 -4.01
N TYR A 180 -2.59 -5.86 -4.63
CA TYR A 180 -1.56 -6.88 -4.47
C TYR A 180 -0.46 -6.65 -5.50
N LEU A 181 0.74 -6.33 -5.02
CA LEU A 181 1.93 -6.24 -5.86
C LEU A 181 2.72 -7.55 -5.77
N PRO A 182 3.19 -8.09 -6.91
CA PRO A 182 4.07 -9.24 -6.92
C PRO A 182 5.44 -8.86 -6.34
N ALA A 183 5.98 -9.73 -5.52
CA ALA A 183 7.34 -9.68 -5.02
C ALA A 183 7.97 -11.07 -5.10
N TYR A 184 9.27 -11.12 -5.32
CA TYR A 184 10.04 -12.34 -5.36
C TYR A 184 10.89 -12.42 -4.10
N LYS A 185 10.70 -13.51 -3.35
CA LYS A 185 11.46 -13.80 -2.14
C LYS A 185 12.60 -14.76 -2.45
N THR A 186 13.82 -14.35 -2.14
CA THR A 186 15.01 -15.21 -2.17
C THR A 186 15.71 -15.11 -0.82
N ASN A 187 15.69 -16.20 -0.05
CA ASN A 187 16.05 -16.20 1.37
C ASN A 187 15.21 -15.15 2.13
N ASP A 188 15.85 -14.21 2.83
CA ASP A 188 15.17 -13.12 3.57
C ASP A 188 15.09 -11.79 2.80
N LYS A 189 15.41 -11.81 1.50
CA LYS A 189 15.32 -10.63 0.64
C LYS A 189 14.06 -10.67 -0.20
N TYR A 190 13.45 -9.50 -0.36
CA TYR A 190 12.28 -9.29 -1.21
C TYR A 190 12.60 -8.25 -2.28
N VAL A 191 12.12 -8.49 -3.49
CA VAL A 191 12.21 -7.56 -4.62
C VAL A 191 10.84 -7.48 -5.27
N LEU A 192 10.32 -6.26 -5.50
CA LEU A 192 9.08 -6.11 -6.25
C LEU A 192 9.28 -6.58 -7.69
N GLY A 193 8.37 -7.45 -8.13
CA GLY A 193 8.34 -7.99 -9.48
C GLY A 193 7.42 -7.20 -10.38
N ILE A 194 7.58 -5.87 -10.41
CA ILE A 194 6.78 -4.96 -11.24
C ILE A 194 7.69 -4.29 -12.26
N SER A 195 7.14 -3.97 -13.44
CA SER A 195 7.85 -3.20 -14.44
C SER A 195 7.91 -1.74 -14.02
N HIS A 196 9.11 -1.16 -14.01
CA HIS A 196 9.31 0.29 -13.98
C HIS A 196 9.60 0.74 -15.42
N GLU A 197 8.87 1.73 -15.93
CA GLU A 197 9.18 2.39 -17.21
C GLU A 197 10.18 3.54 -17.01
#